data_AF-A0A969HY00-F1
#
_entry.id   AF-A0A969HY00-F1
#
_cell.length_a   1.000
_cell.length_b   1.000
_cell.length_c   1.000
_cell.angle_alpha   90.00
_cell.angle_beta   90.00
_cell.angle_gamma   90.00
#
_symmetry.space_group_name_H-M   'P 1'
#
loop_
_entity.id
_entity.type
_entity.pdbx_description
1 polymer ?
#
loop_
_entity_poly.entity_id
_entity_poly.type
_entity_poly.pdbx_seq_one_letter_code
_entity_poly.pdbx_strand_id
1 'polypeptide(L)'
;MITELSATEMAHRIREGTLSPVQVVEAHISRIEQTTAAINAVVTPTFEQARQRAHEAEAARKRGELWGPLHGVPFTAKDSYDVAGVRSTGGLVSREGHFPTTDALLVARLRAAGAILLGKTNTPSNAGAYETRNLVFGLTTNPWNVTRSAGGSTGGEAAIIAAGGSPLGIGSDLAGSIRLPSAFNGIVGLRPTSNALATEGFWPPITGRIADLNALGPMARRVEDVGLGWDVLNEHDPQPIDTAVLRGQRVVYWFSDGTLPVSNAVRGGVNAAVRALEQAGMQPVANAPAGRIVPGLRMGSTGGPKNARCMIAALAMASAGRRGARYCVPCAGGHALKRRRWCCGRCFQAPGLHRVSMARHGVNGCGRRCASCLERREWRCARSSPPPHPNMAGRRGRRCSPTATPRGSIWRACRG
;
A
#
# COMPACT_ATOMS: atom_id res chain seq x y z
N MET A 1 20.25 8.33 21.86
CA MET A 1 19.46 7.15 22.28
C MET A 1 19.57 6.10 21.17
N ILE A 2 19.30 4.81 21.44
CA ILE A 2 19.45 3.75 20.42
C ILE A 2 18.54 4.01 19.19
N THR A 3 17.34 4.55 19.42
CA THR A 3 16.36 4.95 18.39
C THR A 3 16.87 5.98 17.38
N GLU A 4 17.94 6.72 17.69
CA GLU A 4 18.48 7.79 16.82
C GLU A 4 19.58 7.32 15.86
N LEU A 5 20.07 6.09 16.05
CA LEU A 5 21.02 5.46 15.14
C LEU A 5 20.35 5.22 13.77
N SER A 6 21.17 4.98 12.76
CA SER A 6 20.71 4.51 11.45
C SER A 6 20.54 3.00 11.44
N ALA A 7 19.73 2.45 10.54
CA ALA A 7 19.63 0.99 10.34
C ALA A 7 21.00 0.40 9.99
N THR A 8 21.79 1.13 9.20
CA THR A 8 23.17 0.81 8.81
C THR A 8 24.11 0.76 10.01
N GLU A 9 24.06 1.77 10.89
CA GLU A 9 24.87 1.84 12.12
C GLU A 9 24.45 0.77 13.15
N MET A 10 23.16 0.45 13.24
CA MET A 10 22.68 -0.68 14.06
C MET A 10 23.25 -2.01 13.53
N ALA A 11 23.19 -2.26 12.21
CA ALA A 11 23.75 -3.47 11.61
C ALA A 11 25.25 -3.63 11.90
N HIS A 12 26.02 -2.53 11.81
CA HIS A 12 27.45 -2.50 12.13
C HIS A 12 27.70 -2.89 13.59
N ARG A 13 27.10 -2.17 14.54
CA ARG A 13 27.34 -2.38 15.97
C ARG A 13 26.82 -3.74 16.48
N ILE A 14 25.72 -4.25 15.93
CA ILE A 14 25.22 -5.60 16.24
C ILE A 14 26.22 -6.66 15.73
N ARG A 15 26.77 -6.49 14.52
CA ARG A 15 27.78 -7.39 13.94
C ARG A 15 29.05 -7.44 14.79
N GLU A 16 29.59 -6.28 15.16
CA GLU A 16 30.73 -6.17 16.08
C GLU A 16 30.42 -6.76 17.46
N GLY A 17 29.16 -6.67 17.90
CA GLY A 17 28.73 -6.98 19.26
C GLY A 17 28.88 -5.83 20.24
N THR A 18 29.11 -4.60 19.75
CA THR A 18 29.11 -3.36 20.54
C THR A 18 27.69 -2.88 20.89
N LEU A 19 26.66 -3.55 20.35
CA LEU A 19 25.24 -3.30 20.62
C LEU A 19 24.44 -4.62 20.56
N SER A 20 23.59 -4.89 21.55
CA SER A 20 22.72 -6.09 21.52
C SER A 20 21.47 -5.87 20.64
N PRO A 21 21.10 -6.84 19.78
CA PRO A 21 19.85 -6.73 19.01
C PRO A 21 18.62 -6.79 19.92
N VAL A 22 18.71 -7.40 21.11
CA VAL A 22 17.63 -7.40 22.12
C VAL A 22 17.42 -5.98 22.65
N GLN A 23 18.50 -5.29 23.03
CA GLN A 23 18.45 -3.88 23.46
C GLN A 23 17.92 -2.96 22.34
N VAL A 24 18.26 -3.24 21.08
CA VAL A 24 17.77 -2.48 19.93
C VAL A 24 16.27 -2.69 19.71
N VAL A 25 15.79 -3.94 19.77
CA VAL A 25 14.37 -4.26 19.60
C VAL A 25 13.54 -3.68 20.75
N GLU A 26 13.95 -3.85 22.01
CA GLU A 26 13.23 -3.26 23.16
C GLU A 26 13.19 -1.72 23.12
N ALA A 27 14.28 -1.06 22.70
CA ALA A 27 14.30 0.41 22.58
C ALA A 27 13.28 0.92 21.55
N HIS A 28 13.08 0.19 20.44
CA HIS A 28 12.09 0.56 19.43
C HIS A 28 10.67 0.15 19.83
N ILE A 29 10.46 -1.01 20.46
CA ILE A 29 9.16 -1.41 21.02
C ILE A 29 8.68 -0.36 22.03
N SER A 30 9.53 -0.02 23.02
CA SER A 30 9.26 1.02 24.00
C SER A 30 8.84 2.35 23.36
N ARG A 31 9.48 2.70 22.23
CA ARG A 31 9.21 3.93 21.50
C ARG A 31 7.91 3.87 20.67
N ILE A 32 7.54 2.72 20.13
CA ILE A 32 6.23 2.49 19.52
C ILE A 32 5.14 2.63 20.61
N GLU A 33 5.31 1.97 21.75
CA GLU A 33 4.34 2.01 22.87
C GLU A 33 4.11 3.43 23.38
N GLN A 34 5.18 4.19 23.66
CA GLN A 34 5.13 5.60 24.05
C GLN A 34 4.37 6.51 23.07
N THR A 35 4.39 6.19 21.77
CA THR A 35 3.83 7.06 20.72
C THR A 35 2.46 6.58 20.20
N THR A 36 2.10 5.31 20.43
CA THR A 36 0.90 4.66 19.86
C THR A 36 -0.38 5.43 20.16
N ALA A 37 -0.58 5.88 21.41
CA ALA A 37 -1.78 6.63 21.80
C ALA A 37 -1.91 8.01 21.12
N ALA A 38 -0.80 8.61 20.67
CA ALA A 38 -0.77 9.94 20.06
C ALA A 38 -0.87 9.88 18.52
N ILE A 39 -0.17 8.94 17.87
CA ILE A 39 -0.07 8.86 16.41
C ILE A 39 -0.77 7.68 15.76
N ASN A 40 -1.07 6.59 16.49
CA ASN A 40 -1.76 5.39 15.98
C ASN A 40 -1.15 4.88 14.65
N ALA A 41 0.15 4.63 14.65
CA ALA A 41 0.94 4.34 13.45
C ALA A 41 1.17 2.84 13.21
N VAL A 42 1.42 2.05 14.26
CA VAL A 42 1.53 0.58 14.25
C VAL A 42 0.21 0.00 14.74
N VAL A 43 -0.41 -0.87 13.94
CA VAL A 43 -1.81 -1.31 14.09
C VAL A 43 -2.00 -2.82 14.25
N THR A 44 -0.95 -3.59 13.95
CA THR A 44 -0.78 -4.97 14.43
C THR A 44 0.68 -5.15 14.84
N PRO A 45 1.02 -4.93 16.13
CA PRO A 45 2.34 -5.22 16.67
C PRO A 45 2.71 -6.70 16.56
N THR A 46 4.01 -6.98 16.47
CA THR A 46 4.59 -8.34 16.48
C THR A 46 5.66 -8.49 17.57
N PHE A 47 5.51 -7.76 18.68
CA PHE A 47 6.54 -7.57 19.71
C PHE A 47 7.11 -8.87 20.29
N GLU A 48 6.27 -9.83 20.69
CA GLU A 48 6.77 -11.12 21.23
C GLU A 48 7.57 -11.93 20.19
N GLN A 49 7.17 -11.85 18.93
CA GLN A 49 7.89 -12.48 17.81
C GLN A 49 9.21 -11.75 17.53
N ALA A 50 9.24 -10.42 17.67
CA ALA A 50 10.44 -9.61 17.56
C ALA A 50 11.44 -9.87 18.70
N ARG A 51 10.95 -9.97 19.95
CA ARG A 51 11.72 -10.32 21.14
C ARG A 51 12.41 -11.67 20.99
N GLN A 52 11.64 -12.71 20.66
CA GLN A 52 12.16 -14.05 20.38
C GLN A 52 13.21 -14.01 19.26
N ARG A 53 12.93 -13.30 18.15
CA ARG A 53 13.87 -13.18 17.02
C ARG A 53 15.14 -12.39 17.38
N ALA A 54 15.07 -11.46 18.32
CA ALA A 54 16.23 -10.71 18.81
C ALA A 54 17.15 -11.57 19.68
N HIS A 55 16.58 -12.43 20.54
CA HIS A 55 17.36 -13.43 21.29
C HIS A 55 18.02 -14.44 20.35
N GLU A 56 17.30 -14.92 19.31
CA GLU A 56 17.88 -15.75 18.25
C GLU A 56 19.04 -15.05 17.52
N ALA A 57 18.89 -13.76 17.19
CA ALA A 57 19.92 -12.97 16.50
C ALA A 57 21.18 -12.77 17.37
N GLU A 58 20.99 -12.52 18.67
CA GLU A 58 22.11 -12.41 19.61
C GLU A 58 22.82 -13.76 19.80
N ALA A 59 22.05 -14.85 19.94
CA ALA A 59 22.59 -16.20 20.07
C ALA A 59 23.37 -16.64 18.81
N ALA A 60 22.88 -16.31 17.61
CA ALA A 60 23.59 -16.50 16.35
C ALA A 60 24.91 -15.71 16.32
N ARG A 61 24.87 -14.40 16.61
CA ARG A 61 26.09 -13.56 16.63
C ARG A 61 27.10 -14.04 17.67
N LYS A 62 26.65 -14.57 18.81
CA LYS A 62 27.52 -15.20 19.85
C LYS A 62 28.18 -16.51 19.38
N ARG A 63 27.67 -17.18 18.35
CA ARG A 63 28.31 -18.32 17.67
C ARG A 63 29.15 -17.92 16.44
N GLY A 64 29.23 -16.63 16.11
CA GLY A 64 29.85 -16.15 14.88
C GLY A 64 28.95 -16.21 13.64
N GLU A 65 27.68 -16.57 13.80
CA GLU A 65 26.70 -16.60 12.70
C GLU A 65 26.08 -15.23 12.47
N LEU A 66 26.03 -14.80 11.21
CA LEU A 66 25.33 -13.59 10.76
C LEU A 66 24.36 -13.98 9.65
N TRP A 67 23.10 -13.59 9.77
CA TRP A 67 22.05 -13.95 8.82
C TRP A 67 22.05 -13.09 7.55
N GLY A 68 22.66 -11.90 7.60
CA GLY A 68 22.72 -10.99 6.44
C GLY A 68 23.13 -9.57 6.81
N PRO A 69 22.92 -8.60 5.88
CA PRO A 69 23.29 -7.20 6.08
C PRO A 69 22.40 -6.45 7.09
N LEU A 70 21.23 -6.97 7.45
CA LEU A 70 20.31 -6.39 8.45
C LEU A 70 20.18 -7.26 9.71
N HIS A 71 21.20 -8.07 10.02
CA HIS A 71 21.20 -9.01 11.16
C HIS A 71 20.82 -8.32 12.48
N GLY A 72 19.63 -8.64 13.00
CA GLY A 72 19.12 -8.10 14.27
C GLY A 72 18.54 -6.67 14.20
N VAL A 73 18.50 -6.06 13.02
CA VAL A 73 17.98 -4.68 12.83
C VAL A 73 16.44 -4.70 12.75
N PRO A 74 15.73 -3.87 13.53
CA PRO A 74 14.28 -3.81 13.46
C PRO A 74 13.78 -3.12 12.18
N PHE A 75 12.61 -3.55 11.71
CA PHE A 75 11.87 -2.88 10.63
C PHE A 75 10.35 -2.95 10.85
N THR A 76 9.62 -2.15 10.08
CA THR A 76 8.15 -2.13 10.03
C THR A 76 7.65 -2.24 8.58
N ALA A 77 6.38 -2.63 8.39
CA ALA A 77 5.82 -2.80 7.06
C ALA A 77 4.34 -2.40 6.98
N LYS A 78 3.95 -1.68 5.93
CA LYS A 78 2.56 -1.29 5.66
C LYS A 78 1.62 -2.50 5.71
N ASP A 79 0.44 -2.33 6.32
CA ASP A 79 -0.63 -3.36 6.42
C ASP A 79 -1.18 -3.85 5.05
N SER A 80 -0.76 -3.21 3.95
CA SER A 80 -0.93 -3.70 2.58
C SER A 80 -0.04 -4.91 2.23
N TYR A 81 1.10 -5.11 2.88
CA TYR A 81 1.92 -6.31 2.70
C TYR A 81 1.33 -7.45 3.52
N ASP A 82 1.21 -8.62 2.91
CA ASP A 82 0.86 -9.85 3.61
C ASP A 82 2.08 -10.37 4.40
N VAL A 83 1.83 -10.93 5.60
CA VAL A 83 2.84 -11.45 6.51
C VAL A 83 2.33 -12.76 7.13
N ALA A 84 3.16 -13.80 7.13
CA ALA A 84 2.80 -15.14 7.59
C ALA A 84 2.38 -15.13 9.08
N GLY A 85 1.15 -15.56 9.36
CA GLY A 85 0.58 -15.60 10.70
C GLY A 85 0.20 -14.25 11.31
N VAL A 86 0.36 -13.14 10.57
CA VAL A 86 0.12 -11.77 11.09
C VAL A 86 -0.98 -11.10 10.29
N ARG A 87 -1.98 -10.56 10.99
CA ARG A 87 -3.14 -9.86 10.40
C ARG A 87 -2.68 -8.82 9.37
N SER A 88 -3.25 -8.89 8.17
CA SER A 88 -2.86 -8.06 7.02
C SER A 88 -4.11 -7.62 6.26
N THR A 89 -4.62 -6.42 6.57
CA THR A 89 -5.98 -6.01 6.17
C THR A 89 -6.02 -5.12 4.91
N GLY A 90 -4.94 -4.41 4.59
CA GLY A 90 -4.97 -3.33 3.60
C GLY A 90 -5.94 -2.19 3.95
N GLY A 91 -6.20 -1.98 5.25
CA GLY A 91 -7.20 -1.05 5.78
C GLY A 91 -8.66 -1.44 5.46
N LEU A 92 -8.98 -2.72 5.24
CA LEU A 92 -10.34 -3.19 4.92
C LEU A 92 -10.96 -4.02 6.05
N VAL A 93 -12.17 -3.65 6.48
CA VAL A 93 -13.02 -4.47 7.39
C VAL A 93 -13.25 -5.88 6.80
N SER A 94 -13.41 -5.99 5.49
CA SER A 94 -13.57 -7.29 4.81
C SER A 94 -12.30 -8.15 4.75
N ARG A 95 -11.15 -7.65 5.22
CA ARG A 95 -9.90 -8.42 5.43
C ARG A 95 -9.45 -8.37 6.90
N GLU A 96 -10.30 -7.97 7.85
CA GLU A 96 -9.91 -7.91 9.27
C GLU A 96 -9.54 -9.30 9.83
N GLY A 97 -10.27 -10.34 9.40
CA GLY A 97 -9.94 -11.74 9.68
C GLY A 97 -8.90 -12.36 8.73
N HIS A 98 -8.11 -11.57 7.99
CA HIS A 98 -7.13 -12.08 7.04
C HIS A 98 -5.75 -12.26 7.67
N PHE A 99 -5.36 -13.52 7.87
CA PHE A 99 -4.06 -13.96 8.34
C PHE A 99 -3.40 -14.77 7.21
N PRO A 100 -2.44 -14.20 6.46
CA PRO A 100 -1.71 -14.90 5.42
C PRO A 100 -0.93 -16.11 5.94
N THR A 101 -0.75 -17.12 5.10
CA THR A 101 0.11 -18.29 5.39
C THR A 101 1.55 -18.12 4.90
N THR A 102 1.83 -17.05 4.16
CA THR A 102 3.13 -16.72 3.56
C THR A 102 3.41 -15.22 3.72
N ASP A 103 4.70 -14.86 3.78
CA ASP A 103 5.14 -13.47 3.71
C ASP A 103 5.07 -12.96 2.27
N ALA A 104 4.73 -11.68 2.09
CA ALA A 104 4.97 -10.97 0.85
C ALA A 104 6.48 -11.01 0.51
N LEU A 105 6.85 -11.11 -0.78
CA LEU A 105 8.24 -11.39 -1.17
C LEU A 105 9.24 -10.35 -0.64
N LEU A 106 8.84 -9.08 -0.57
CA LEU A 106 9.66 -8.00 0.00
C LEU A 106 9.84 -8.09 1.53
N VAL A 107 8.85 -8.64 2.26
CA VAL A 107 9.00 -8.96 3.69
C VAL A 107 9.93 -10.16 3.86
N ALA A 108 9.77 -11.19 3.03
CA ALA A 108 10.62 -12.38 3.06
C ALA A 108 12.10 -12.02 2.83
N ARG A 109 12.42 -11.16 1.85
CA ARG A 109 13.78 -10.64 1.59
C ARG A 109 14.38 -9.92 2.81
N LEU A 110 13.63 -9.03 3.47
CA LEU A 110 14.08 -8.34 4.68
C LEU A 110 14.36 -9.31 5.84
N ARG A 111 13.49 -10.29 6.06
CA ARG A 111 13.67 -11.32 7.11
C ARG A 111 14.83 -12.26 6.81
N ALA A 112 15.05 -12.60 5.54
CA ALA A 112 16.18 -13.39 5.07
C ALA A 112 17.51 -12.64 5.29
N ALA A 113 17.55 -11.33 5.03
CA ALA A 113 18.68 -10.46 5.36
C ALA A 113 18.93 -10.27 6.87
N GLY A 114 18.12 -10.89 7.73
CA GLY A 114 18.27 -10.91 9.18
C GLY A 114 17.45 -9.88 9.95
N ALA A 115 16.61 -9.09 9.27
CA ALA A 115 15.83 -8.03 9.89
C ALA A 115 14.64 -8.55 10.73
N ILE A 116 14.23 -7.77 11.74
CA ILE A 116 13.23 -8.13 12.73
C ILE A 116 11.97 -7.28 12.59
N LEU A 117 10.83 -7.89 12.24
CA LEU A 117 9.57 -7.16 12.08
C LEU A 117 8.98 -6.77 13.45
N LEU A 118 8.83 -5.47 13.71
CA LEU A 118 8.18 -4.94 14.92
C LEU A 118 6.65 -4.86 14.82
N GLY A 119 6.11 -4.72 13.61
CA GLY A 119 4.67 -4.74 13.38
C GLY A 119 4.24 -4.17 12.04
N LYS A 120 2.91 -4.20 11.83
CA LYS A 120 2.23 -3.70 10.64
C LYS A 120 1.80 -2.25 10.82
N THR A 121 2.06 -1.38 9.85
CA THR A 121 1.76 0.05 9.92
C THR A 121 0.50 0.44 9.15
N ASN A 122 -0.18 1.50 9.60
CA ASN A 122 -1.51 1.86 9.12
C ASN A 122 -1.52 2.36 7.66
N THR A 123 -2.59 2.01 6.94
CA THR A 123 -2.89 2.41 5.56
C THR A 123 -4.37 2.78 5.44
N PRO A 124 -4.77 3.78 4.62
CA PRO A 124 -6.16 3.91 4.25
C PRO A 124 -6.62 2.69 3.43
N SER A 125 -7.93 2.46 3.41
CA SER A 125 -8.57 1.34 2.71
C SER A 125 -8.11 1.23 1.25
N ASN A 126 -7.68 0.04 0.83
CA ASN A 126 -7.12 -0.23 -0.51
C ASN A 126 -5.94 0.69 -0.89
N ALA A 127 -5.22 1.24 0.09
CA ALA A 127 -4.15 2.21 -0.11
C ALA A 127 -4.58 3.46 -0.93
N GLY A 128 -5.88 3.78 -0.92
CA GLY A 128 -6.54 4.69 -1.88
C GLY A 128 -6.78 6.13 -1.43
N ALA A 129 -6.01 6.67 -0.48
CA ALA A 129 -6.12 8.06 -0.03
C ALA A 129 -4.77 8.66 0.39
N TYR A 130 -4.67 10.00 0.37
CA TYR A 130 -3.52 10.76 0.86
C TYR A 130 -3.62 11.15 2.35
N GLU A 131 -4.57 10.55 3.08
CA GLU A 131 -4.64 10.55 4.54
C GLU A 131 -4.76 9.09 4.99
N THR A 132 -3.90 8.64 5.90
CA THR A 132 -4.00 7.31 6.50
C THR A 132 -5.13 7.26 7.52
N ARG A 133 -6.33 6.92 7.01
CA ARG A 133 -7.53 6.65 7.81
C ARG A 133 -8.33 5.49 7.23
N ASN A 134 -8.80 4.59 8.09
CA ASN A 134 -9.73 3.51 7.73
C ASN A 134 -10.70 3.19 8.89
N LEU A 135 -11.58 2.19 8.69
CA LEU A 135 -12.60 1.78 9.68
C LEU A 135 -12.17 0.65 10.63
N VAL A 136 -11.02 0.01 10.40
CA VAL A 136 -10.48 -1.08 11.23
C VAL A 136 -9.61 -0.51 12.36
N PHE A 137 -8.79 0.49 12.04
CA PHE A 137 -7.76 1.06 12.92
C PHE A 137 -7.92 2.56 13.17
N GLY A 138 -8.85 3.24 12.49
CA GLY A 138 -9.02 4.69 12.63
C GLY A 138 -7.99 5.51 11.85
N LEU A 139 -7.62 6.68 12.39
CA LEU A 139 -6.75 7.70 11.79
C LEU A 139 -5.32 7.60 12.36
N THR A 140 -4.31 7.78 11.52
CA THR A 140 -2.91 8.05 11.93
C THR A 140 -2.61 9.55 11.82
N THR A 141 -2.00 10.12 12.86
CA THR A 141 -1.62 11.54 12.91
C THR A 141 -0.10 11.73 12.77
N ASN A 142 0.32 12.96 12.48
CA ASN A 142 1.72 13.31 12.26
C ASN A 142 2.45 13.52 13.60
N PRO A 143 3.62 12.89 13.86
CA PRO A 143 4.35 13.04 15.13
C PRO A 143 4.87 14.47 15.38
N TRP A 144 5.09 15.28 14.34
CA TRP A 144 5.48 16.68 14.50
C TRP A 144 4.30 17.56 14.95
N ASN A 145 3.06 17.16 14.66
CA ASN A 145 1.86 17.83 15.13
C ASN A 145 0.63 16.91 14.97
N VAL A 146 0.12 16.37 16.08
CA VAL A 146 -1.00 15.40 16.09
C VAL A 146 -2.33 15.95 15.56
N THR A 147 -2.45 17.28 15.35
CA THR A 147 -3.61 17.89 14.65
C THR A 147 -3.50 17.81 13.12
N ARG A 148 -2.41 17.25 12.59
CA ARG A 148 -2.12 17.16 11.15
C ARG A 148 -2.08 15.71 10.69
N SER A 149 -2.43 15.52 9.42
CA SER A 149 -2.36 14.22 8.76
C SER A 149 -0.91 13.74 8.61
N ALA A 150 -0.66 12.45 8.83
CA ALA A 150 0.59 11.78 8.47
C ALA A 150 0.79 11.64 6.94
N GLY A 151 -0.14 12.15 6.13
CA GLY A 151 -0.19 11.90 4.69
C GLY A 151 -0.70 10.49 4.41
N GLY A 152 -0.47 10.00 3.19
CA GLY A 152 -0.92 8.68 2.77
C GLY A 152 -0.54 8.35 1.33
N SER A 153 -0.72 7.10 0.90
CA SER A 153 -1.30 6.01 1.68
C SER A 153 -0.35 5.25 2.61
N THR A 154 0.95 5.59 2.62
CA THR A 154 1.92 4.99 3.56
C THR A 154 2.21 5.91 4.76
N GLY A 155 1.17 6.54 5.32
CA GLY A 155 1.29 7.46 6.46
C GLY A 155 1.69 6.79 7.77
N GLY A 156 1.29 5.53 8.02
CA GLY A 156 1.68 4.78 9.23
C GLY A 156 3.20 4.59 9.31
N GLU A 157 3.79 4.09 8.22
CA GLU A 157 5.24 3.89 8.09
C GLU A 157 6.01 5.21 8.29
N ALA A 158 5.57 6.28 7.62
CA ALA A 158 6.24 7.58 7.72
C ALA A 158 6.13 8.19 9.12
N ALA A 159 4.97 8.07 9.77
CA ALA A 159 4.77 8.56 11.14
C ALA A 159 5.63 7.79 12.14
N ILE A 160 5.73 6.45 12.07
CA ILE A 160 6.52 5.69 13.05
C ILE A 160 8.03 5.83 12.86
N ILE A 161 8.50 5.92 11.61
CA ILE A 161 9.92 6.17 11.30
C ILE A 161 10.34 7.58 11.76
N ALA A 162 9.52 8.60 11.51
CA ALA A 162 9.76 9.96 12.00
C ALA A 162 9.68 10.06 13.53
N ALA A 163 8.80 9.30 14.16
CA ALA A 163 8.70 9.23 15.62
C ALA A 163 9.87 8.49 16.30
N GLY A 164 10.72 7.79 15.54
CA GLY A 164 11.84 6.98 16.08
C GLY A 164 11.45 5.57 16.52
N GLY A 165 10.20 5.12 16.25
CA GLY A 165 9.74 3.77 16.59
C GLY A 165 10.20 2.69 15.60
N SER A 166 10.80 3.07 14.47
CA SER A 166 11.43 2.16 13.50
C SER A 166 12.56 2.90 12.77
N PRO A 167 13.69 2.25 12.42
CA PRO A 167 14.73 2.87 11.60
C PRO A 167 14.48 2.70 10.09
N LEU A 168 13.85 1.59 9.68
CA LEU A 168 13.63 1.18 8.30
C LEU A 168 12.21 0.61 8.14
N GLY A 169 11.56 0.90 7.01
CA GLY A 169 10.27 0.31 6.69
C GLY A 169 9.98 0.26 5.19
N ILE A 170 8.89 -0.42 4.81
CA ILE A 170 8.48 -0.59 3.41
C ILE A 170 7.08 -0.08 3.11
N GLY A 171 6.96 0.64 2.01
CA GLY A 171 5.73 1.29 1.56
C GLY A 171 5.40 1.03 0.09
N SER A 172 4.36 1.71 -0.40
CA SER A 172 3.92 1.63 -1.79
C SER A 172 3.44 2.96 -2.33
N ASP A 173 3.76 3.25 -3.60
CA ASP A 173 3.56 4.51 -4.28
C ASP A 173 2.94 4.28 -5.67
N LEU A 174 1.64 4.51 -5.79
CA LEU A 174 0.95 4.59 -7.08
C LEU A 174 0.95 6.02 -7.64
N ALA A 175 0.68 7.01 -6.78
CA ALA A 175 0.51 8.42 -7.15
C ALA A 175 1.15 9.38 -6.14
N GLY A 176 2.23 8.97 -5.47
CA GLY A 176 2.89 9.73 -4.40
C GLY A 176 2.80 9.07 -3.02
N SER A 177 2.25 7.87 -2.90
CA SER A 177 1.96 7.25 -1.61
C SER A 177 3.17 6.79 -0.77
N ILE A 178 4.41 6.89 -1.27
CA ILE A 178 5.63 6.92 -0.43
C ILE A 178 6.09 8.37 -0.25
N ARG A 179 6.19 9.12 -1.34
CA ARG A 179 6.84 10.45 -1.37
C ARG A 179 6.09 11.52 -0.56
N LEU A 180 4.76 11.55 -0.65
CA LEU A 180 3.90 12.49 0.09
C LEU A 180 3.98 12.28 1.62
N PRO A 181 3.74 11.07 2.17
CA PRO A 181 3.89 10.86 3.61
C PRO A 181 5.36 11.03 4.06
N SER A 182 6.36 10.67 3.23
CA SER A 182 7.77 10.94 3.56
C SER A 182 8.02 12.44 3.74
N ALA A 183 7.58 13.27 2.79
CA ALA A 183 7.69 14.73 2.87
C ALA A 183 6.88 15.35 4.02
N PHE A 184 5.71 14.79 4.37
CA PHE A 184 4.87 15.29 5.46
C PHE A 184 5.46 15.00 6.85
N ASN A 185 6.21 13.89 6.99
CA ASN A 185 6.81 13.49 8.28
C ASN A 185 8.32 13.75 8.34
N GLY A 186 8.92 14.38 7.32
CA GLY A 186 10.33 14.80 7.33
C GLY A 186 11.34 13.66 7.21
N ILE A 187 11.03 12.61 6.43
CA ILE A 187 11.88 11.43 6.25
C ILE A 187 12.20 11.16 4.78
N VAL A 188 13.11 10.22 4.52
CA VAL A 188 13.48 9.75 3.17
C VAL A 188 12.58 8.57 2.78
N GLY A 189 12.08 8.56 1.55
CA GLY A 189 11.32 7.44 1.00
C GLY A 189 11.52 7.31 -0.50
N LEU A 190 12.04 6.16 -0.92
CA LEU A 190 12.33 5.88 -2.32
C LEU A 190 11.07 5.34 -3.02
N ARG A 191 10.58 6.08 -4.02
CA ARG A 191 9.81 5.50 -5.11
C ARG A 191 10.81 5.11 -6.22
N PRO A 192 11.09 3.82 -6.45
CA PRO A 192 11.91 3.39 -7.58
C PRO A 192 11.12 3.45 -8.91
N THR A 193 11.76 3.03 -9.99
CA THR A 193 11.10 2.76 -11.28
C THR A 193 9.92 1.79 -11.09
N SER A 194 8.81 2.01 -11.80
CA SER A 194 7.65 1.11 -11.77
C SER A 194 8.07 -0.32 -12.13
N ASN A 195 7.50 -1.31 -11.43
CA ASN A 195 7.84 -2.74 -11.56
C ASN A 195 9.30 -3.14 -11.27
N ALA A 196 10.15 -2.26 -10.73
CA ALA A 196 11.53 -2.62 -10.36
C ALA A 196 11.61 -3.55 -9.13
N LEU A 197 10.58 -3.54 -8.27
CA LEU A 197 10.42 -4.50 -7.18
C LEU A 197 9.18 -5.36 -7.39
N ALA A 198 9.31 -6.63 -7.03
CA ALA A 198 8.30 -7.67 -7.16
C ALA A 198 7.13 -7.45 -6.17
N THR A 199 5.93 -7.92 -6.50
CA THR A 199 4.66 -7.47 -5.88
C THR A 199 3.83 -8.57 -5.22
N GLU A 200 4.39 -9.76 -5.06
CA GLU A 200 3.75 -10.95 -4.52
C GLU A 200 3.41 -10.74 -3.03
N GLY A 201 2.15 -11.01 -2.66
CA GLY A 201 1.62 -10.72 -1.33
C GLY A 201 1.34 -9.24 -1.04
N PHE A 202 1.26 -8.37 -2.06
CA PHE A 202 0.83 -6.98 -1.87
C PHE A 202 -0.68 -6.76 -2.16
N TRP A 203 -1.36 -6.03 -1.28
CA TRP A 203 -2.77 -5.63 -1.41
C TRP A 203 -2.98 -4.10 -1.53
N PRO A 204 -3.79 -3.61 -2.49
CA PRO A 204 -4.52 -4.39 -3.50
C PRO A 204 -3.59 -4.94 -4.60
N PRO A 205 -3.91 -6.10 -5.21
CA PRO A 205 -3.03 -6.75 -6.19
C PRO A 205 -2.66 -5.85 -7.37
N ILE A 206 -1.36 -5.63 -7.56
CA ILE A 206 -0.80 -4.74 -8.58
C ILE A 206 -0.91 -5.45 -9.93
N THR A 207 -1.91 -5.08 -10.73
CA THR A 207 -2.30 -5.81 -11.94
C THR A 207 -2.73 -4.88 -13.07
N GLY A 208 -2.51 -5.32 -14.32
CA GLY A 208 -2.79 -4.54 -15.52
C GLY A 208 -2.13 -3.15 -15.48
N ARG A 209 -2.83 -2.13 -15.99
CA ARG A 209 -2.31 -0.75 -16.08
C ARG A 209 -2.01 -0.04 -14.75
N ILE A 210 -2.28 -0.69 -13.61
CA ILE A 210 -1.85 -0.20 -12.30
C ILE A 210 -0.35 -0.50 -12.09
N ALA A 211 0.17 -1.60 -12.66
CA ALA A 211 1.58 -1.99 -12.58
C ALA A 211 2.50 -0.90 -13.17
N ASP A 212 2.17 -0.40 -14.37
CA ASP A 212 2.87 0.71 -15.06
C ASP A 212 3.12 1.94 -14.16
N LEU A 213 2.26 2.16 -13.16
CA LEU A 213 2.25 3.32 -12.30
C LEU A 213 2.63 3.01 -10.84
N ASN A 214 2.66 1.76 -10.41
CA ASN A 214 2.93 1.40 -9.02
C ASN A 214 4.41 1.05 -8.81
N ALA A 215 4.93 1.45 -7.65
CA ALA A 215 6.26 1.07 -7.19
C ALA A 215 6.19 0.79 -5.68
N LEU A 216 6.76 -0.34 -5.27
CA LEU A 216 7.04 -0.66 -3.88
C LEU A 216 8.43 -0.11 -3.54
N GLY A 217 8.72 0.21 -2.27
CA GLY A 217 10.03 0.77 -1.93
C GLY A 217 10.30 1.05 -0.45
N PRO A 218 11.59 1.23 -0.08
CA PRO A 218 12.03 1.47 1.28
C PRO A 218 11.85 2.93 1.74
N MET A 219 11.71 3.09 3.05
CA MET A 219 11.54 4.35 3.77
C MET A 219 12.39 4.32 5.05
N ALA A 220 13.09 5.42 5.37
CA ALA A 220 13.93 5.53 6.56
C ALA A 220 14.21 7.02 6.89
N ARG A 221 14.81 7.31 8.06
CA ARG A 221 15.23 8.69 8.39
C ARG A 221 16.43 9.19 7.58
N ARG A 222 17.20 8.30 6.95
CA ARG A 222 18.47 8.62 6.27
C ARG A 222 18.57 8.00 4.89
N VAL A 223 19.38 8.60 4.02
CA VAL A 223 19.59 8.13 2.64
C VAL A 223 20.38 6.81 2.63
N GLU A 224 21.37 6.64 3.52
CA GLU A 224 22.13 5.39 3.71
C GLU A 224 21.20 4.18 3.97
N ASP A 225 20.23 4.33 4.86
CA ASP A 225 19.28 3.29 5.24
C ASP A 225 18.27 2.97 4.12
N VAL A 226 17.90 3.98 3.32
CA VAL A 226 17.09 3.79 2.10
C VAL A 226 17.88 3.06 1.02
N GLY A 227 19.20 3.29 0.91
CA GLY A 227 20.10 2.54 0.03
C GLY A 227 20.25 1.08 0.47
N LEU A 228 20.60 0.85 1.73
CA LEU A 228 20.70 -0.50 2.34
C LEU A 228 19.38 -1.28 2.21
N GLY A 229 18.24 -0.61 2.46
CA GLY A 229 16.92 -1.19 2.25
C GLY A 229 16.63 -1.47 0.77
N TRP A 230 17.09 -0.62 -0.16
CA TRP A 230 16.93 -0.84 -1.59
C TRP A 230 17.73 -2.06 -2.08
N ASP A 231 19.00 -2.18 -1.70
CA ASP A 231 19.86 -3.28 -2.14
C ASP A 231 19.33 -4.64 -1.61
N VAL A 232 18.96 -4.71 -0.32
CA VAL A 232 18.30 -5.90 0.26
C VAL A 232 16.99 -6.26 -0.46
N LEU A 233 16.18 -5.25 -0.83
CA LEU A 233 14.91 -5.51 -1.53
C LEU A 233 15.11 -5.98 -2.98
N ASN A 234 16.27 -5.71 -3.61
CA ASN A 234 16.62 -6.18 -4.95
C ASN A 234 17.49 -7.45 -4.96
N GLU A 235 17.91 -7.94 -3.79
CA GLU A 235 18.89 -9.03 -3.65
C GLU A 235 20.28 -8.67 -4.22
N HIS A 236 20.68 -7.40 -4.05
CA HIS A 236 22.04 -6.92 -4.32
C HIS A 236 22.89 -6.89 -3.03
N ASP A 237 24.20 -7.06 -3.18
CA ASP A 237 25.16 -6.79 -2.10
C ASP A 237 25.20 -5.28 -1.80
N PRO A 238 24.92 -4.82 -0.55
CA PRO A 238 24.84 -3.39 -0.25
C PRO A 238 26.13 -2.62 -0.53
N GLN A 239 26.03 -1.53 -1.29
CA GLN A 239 27.20 -0.71 -1.67
C GLN A 239 27.20 0.68 -1.00
N PRO A 240 28.38 1.25 -0.70
CA PRO A 240 28.49 2.65 -0.32
C PRO A 240 27.97 3.57 -1.42
N ILE A 241 27.16 4.57 -1.05
CA ILE A 241 26.65 5.57 -1.99
C ILE A 241 27.78 6.56 -2.33
N ASP A 242 28.47 6.36 -3.45
CA ASP A 242 29.37 7.37 -3.98
C ASP A 242 28.59 8.59 -4.47
N THR A 243 28.94 9.76 -3.95
CA THR A 243 28.36 11.05 -4.32
C THR A 243 29.31 11.86 -5.21
N ALA A 244 30.57 11.44 -5.41
CA ALA A 244 31.51 12.13 -6.28
C ALA A 244 31.07 12.09 -7.75
N VAL A 245 30.42 11.00 -8.20
CA VAL A 245 29.83 10.86 -9.54
C VAL A 245 28.76 11.92 -9.88
N LEU A 246 28.23 12.62 -8.86
CA LEU A 246 27.23 13.68 -9.02
C LEU A 246 27.85 15.03 -9.37
N ARG A 247 29.15 15.22 -9.19
CA ARG A 247 29.84 16.49 -9.51
C ARG A 247 29.78 16.77 -11.01
N GLY A 248 29.52 18.03 -11.37
CA GLY A 248 29.30 18.49 -12.74
C GLY A 248 27.94 18.08 -13.35
N GLN A 249 27.17 17.18 -12.71
CA GLN A 249 25.88 16.73 -13.25
C GLN A 249 24.83 17.84 -13.18
N ARG A 250 23.98 17.91 -14.21
CA ARG A 250 22.93 18.92 -14.33
C ARG A 250 21.64 18.46 -13.64
N VAL A 251 21.09 19.29 -12.75
CA VAL A 251 19.84 19.01 -12.03
C VAL A 251 18.75 19.97 -12.46
N VAL A 252 17.70 19.47 -13.11
CA VAL A 252 16.57 20.30 -13.55
C VAL A 252 15.57 20.48 -12.39
N TYR A 253 15.20 21.72 -12.08
CA TYR A 253 14.23 22.04 -11.03
C TYR A 253 13.16 23.05 -11.50
N TRP A 254 11.95 22.93 -10.95
CA TRP A 254 10.81 23.78 -11.27
C TRP A 254 9.84 23.93 -10.08
N PHE A 255 9.02 25.00 -10.09
CA PHE A 255 8.02 25.28 -9.04
C PHE A 255 6.57 25.14 -9.49
N SER A 256 6.32 24.87 -10.78
CA SER A 256 4.97 24.62 -11.30
C SER A 256 5.04 23.87 -12.63
N ASP A 257 4.05 23.01 -12.82
CA ASP A 257 3.71 22.30 -14.06
C ASP A 257 2.51 22.97 -14.77
N GLY A 258 2.03 24.11 -14.25
CA GLY A 258 0.81 24.77 -14.70
C GLY A 258 -0.50 24.14 -14.19
N THR A 259 -0.46 23.09 -13.36
CA THR A 259 -1.67 22.38 -12.88
C THR A 259 -2.05 22.72 -11.44
N LEU A 260 -1.05 22.92 -10.56
CA LEU A 260 -1.26 23.23 -9.14
C LEU A 260 -0.30 24.33 -8.62
N PRO A 261 -0.76 25.20 -7.70
CA PRO A 261 0.10 26.21 -7.08
C PRO A 261 0.95 25.60 -5.95
N VAL A 262 2.25 25.87 -5.97
CA VAL A 262 3.20 25.49 -4.91
C VAL A 262 3.41 26.66 -3.94
N SER A 263 3.28 26.38 -2.63
CA SER A 263 3.34 27.38 -1.56
C SER A 263 4.77 27.92 -1.30
N ASN A 264 4.86 29.10 -0.70
CA ASN A 264 6.15 29.76 -0.42
C ASN A 264 7.06 28.93 0.49
N ALA A 265 6.50 28.16 1.45
CA ALA A 265 7.27 27.25 2.29
C ALA A 265 7.94 26.13 1.48
N VAL A 266 7.21 25.49 0.56
CA VAL A 266 7.76 24.44 -0.32
C VAL A 266 8.77 25.03 -1.31
N ARG A 267 8.51 26.22 -1.86
CA ARG A 267 9.49 26.97 -2.68
C ARG A 267 10.77 27.26 -1.90
N GLY A 268 10.66 27.65 -0.63
CA GLY A 268 11.80 27.85 0.26
C GLY A 268 12.64 26.58 0.46
N GLY A 269 11.99 25.45 0.75
CA GLY A 269 12.65 24.14 0.89
C GLY A 269 13.35 23.68 -0.39
N VAL A 270 12.71 23.81 -1.55
CA VAL A 270 13.32 23.49 -2.85
C VAL A 270 14.50 24.43 -3.16
N ASN A 271 14.39 25.72 -2.88
CA ASN A 271 15.52 26.66 -3.01
C ASN A 271 16.69 26.34 -2.07
N ALA A 272 16.44 25.78 -0.87
CA ALA A 272 17.49 25.30 0.01
C ALA A 272 18.18 24.05 -0.55
N ALA A 273 17.42 23.12 -1.12
CA ALA A 273 17.98 21.95 -1.80
C ALA A 273 18.82 22.33 -3.04
N VAL A 274 18.36 23.30 -3.86
CA VAL A 274 19.13 23.82 -5.00
C VAL A 274 20.51 24.34 -4.58
N ARG A 275 20.58 25.15 -3.51
CA ARG A 275 21.88 25.63 -2.98
C ARG A 275 22.77 24.52 -2.43
N ALA A 276 22.19 23.49 -1.80
CA ALA A 276 22.95 22.34 -1.34
C ALA A 276 23.54 21.52 -2.50
N LEU A 277 22.83 21.44 -3.63
CA LEU A 277 23.30 20.77 -4.85
C LEU A 277 24.42 21.59 -5.54
N GLU A 278 24.29 22.93 -5.58
CA GLU A 278 25.38 23.83 -6.02
C GLU A 278 26.65 23.65 -5.17
N GLN A 279 26.49 23.63 -3.83
CA GLN A 279 27.59 23.41 -2.88
C GLN A 279 28.21 22.01 -2.99
N ALA A 280 27.45 21.00 -3.40
CA ALA A 280 27.97 19.66 -3.72
C ALA A 280 28.72 19.59 -5.07
N GLY A 281 28.74 20.68 -5.85
CA GLY A 281 29.38 20.77 -7.15
C GLY A 281 28.51 20.30 -8.32
N MET A 282 27.18 20.24 -8.16
CA MET A 282 26.23 19.99 -9.24
C MET A 282 25.85 21.30 -9.95
N GLN A 283 25.16 21.19 -11.10
CA GLN A 283 24.68 22.34 -11.88
C GLN A 283 23.14 22.40 -11.93
N PRO A 284 22.45 23.05 -10.98
CA PRO A 284 21.02 23.25 -11.08
C PRO A 284 20.62 24.14 -12.27
N VAL A 285 19.53 23.77 -12.92
CA VAL A 285 18.94 24.50 -14.06
C VAL A 285 17.46 24.71 -13.80
N ALA A 286 17.05 25.96 -13.66
CA ALA A 286 15.65 26.35 -13.53
C ALA A 286 14.93 26.10 -14.86
N ASN A 287 14.22 24.97 -15.00
CA ASN A 287 13.45 24.65 -16.20
C ASN A 287 12.31 23.69 -15.87
N ALA A 288 11.12 23.93 -16.41
CA ALA A 288 10.06 22.93 -16.39
C ALA A 288 10.31 21.94 -17.55
N PRO A 289 10.25 20.61 -17.33
CA PRO A 289 10.22 19.66 -18.42
C PRO A 289 9.10 20.04 -19.41
N ALA A 290 9.39 20.05 -20.71
CA ALA A 290 8.42 20.39 -21.74
C ALA A 290 7.26 19.37 -21.71
N GLY A 291 6.18 19.74 -21.02
CA GLY A 291 5.19 18.79 -20.54
C GLY A 291 4.42 18.12 -21.67
N ARG A 292 4.73 16.86 -21.97
CA ARG A 292 3.79 15.95 -22.64
C ARG A 292 2.60 15.72 -21.70
N ILE A 293 1.63 16.64 -21.73
CA ILE A 293 0.29 16.42 -21.19
C ILE A 293 -0.29 15.24 -21.96
N VAL A 294 -0.21 14.04 -21.39
CA VAL A 294 -0.77 12.82 -21.99
C VAL A 294 -2.29 13.00 -22.12
N PRO A 295 -2.85 13.11 -23.34
CA PRO A 295 -4.28 13.37 -23.49
C PRO A 295 -5.09 12.21 -22.89
N GLY A 296 -5.95 12.53 -21.92
CA GLY A 296 -6.71 11.55 -21.16
C GLY A 296 -6.16 11.20 -19.77
N LEU A 297 -4.90 11.52 -19.44
CA LEU A 297 -4.33 11.30 -18.09
C LEU A 297 -4.39 12.57 -17.20
N ARG A 298 -5.42 13.41 -17.36
CA ARG A 298 -5.73 14.42 -16.33
C ARG A 298 -6.29 13.73 -15.09
N MET A 299 -5.48 13.57 -14.05
CA MET A 299 -6.00 13.48 -12.68
C MET A 299 -6.67 14.84 -12.36
N GLY A 300 -7.99 14.89 -12.60
CA GLY A 300 -8.69 16.16 -12.78
C GLY A 300 -8.95 16.94 -11.50
N SER A 301 -7.97 17.74 -11.06
CA SER A 301 -8.17 18.87 -10.15
C SER A 301 -9.02 19.99 -10.78
N THR A 302 -8.94 20.15 -12.12
CA THR A 302 -9.62 21.20 -12.89
C THR A 302 -11.01 20.79 -13.41
N GLY A 303 -11.68 19.83 -12.76
CA GLY A 303 -13.05 19.45 -13.06
C GLY A 303 -13.89 19.51 -11.79
N GLY A 304 -15.02 20.21 -11.83
CA GLY A 304 -15.92 20.36 -10.68
C GLY A 304 -16.44 19.02 -10.10
N PRO A 305 -17.19 19.04 -8.99
CA PRO A 305 -17.40 17.90 -8.06
C PRO A 305 -18.07 16.63 -8.62
N LYS A 306 -18.31 16.55 -9.93
CA LYS A 306 -18.68 15.34 -10.67
C LYS A 306 -17.46 14.46 -10.99
N ASN A 307 -16.28 15.03 -11.27
CA ASN A 307 -15.15 14.26 -11.83
C ASN A 307 -14.38 13.45 -10.77
N ALA A 308 -14.19 13.99 -9.57
CA ALA A 308 -13.58 13.24 -8.45
C ALA A 308 -14.38 11.97 -8.08
N ARG A 309 -15.71 12.00 -8.28
CA ARG A 309 -16.59 10.84 -8.05
C ARG A 309 -16.32 9.70 -9.04
N CYS A 310 -15.88 9.98 -10.27
CA CYS A 310 -15.62 8.95 -11.27
C CYS A 310 -14.41 8.08 -10.93
N MET A 311 -13.34 8.63 -10.35
CA MET A 311 -12.15 7.83 -9.98
C MET A 311 -12.44 6.93 -8.77
N ILE A 312 -13.16 7.46 -7.77
CA ILE A 312 -13.65 6.68 -6.62
C ILE A 312 -14.62 5.57 -7.10
N ALA A 313 -15.52 5.88 -8.04
CA ALA A 313 -16.44 4.89 -8.62
C ALA A 313 -15.72 3.83 -9.48
N ALA A 314 -14.65 4.18 -10.19
CA ALA A 314 -13.86 3.22 -10.95
C ALA A 314 -13.11 2.23 -10.04
N LEU A 315 -12.48 2.72 -8.96
CA LEU A 315 -11.85 1.87 -7.94
C LEU A 315 -12.89 0.98 -7.22
N ALA A 316 -14.06 1.53 -6.89
CA ALA A 316 -15.15 0.75 -6.32
C ALA A 316 -15.65 -0.36 -7.28
N MET A 317 -15.88 -0.04 -8.55
CA MET A 317 -16.34 -1.03 -9.54
C MET A 317 -15.28 -2.08 -9.89
N ALA A 318 -13.98 -1.74 -9.89
CA ALA A 318 -12.90 -2.71 -10.05
C ALA A 318 -12.86 -3.74 -8.90
N SER A 319 -13.28 -3.35 -7.69
CA SER A 319 -13.40 -4.26 -6.53
C SER A 319 -14.71 -5.08 -6.50
N ALA A 320 -15.68 -4.77 -7.36
CA ALA A 320 -17.05 -5.30 -7.28
C ALA A 320 -17.23 -6.68 -7.95
N GLY A 321 -16.45 -7.67 -7.53
CA GLY A 321 -16.48 -9.06 -8.01
C GLY A 321 -17.74 -9.87 -7.64
N ARG A 322 -18.95 -9.27 -7.63
CA ARG A 322 -20.22 -9.96 -7.36
C ARG A 322 -21.36 -9.42 -8.23
N ARG A 323 -22.09 -10.33 -8.89
CA ARG A 323 -23.31 -10.01 -9.64
C ARG A 323 -24.43 -9.58 -8.66
N GLY A 324 -25.10 -8.46 -8.95
CA GLY A 324 -26.45 -8.17 -8.42
C GLY A 324 -26.61 -7.15 -7.28
N ALA A 325 -25.54 -6.55 -6.75
CA ALA A 325 -25.68 -5.53 -5.71
C ALA A 325 -26.28 -4.21 -6.25
N ARG A 326 -27.30 -3.68 -5.57
CA ARG A 326 -27.89 -2.35 -5.84
C ARG A 326 -27.55 -1.40 -4.69
N TYR A 327 -26.95 -0.25 -5.00
CA TYR A 327 -26.61 0.79 -4.02
C TYR A 327 -27.35 2.09 -4.35
N CYS A 328 -27.95 2.70 -3.33
CA CYS A 328 -28.60 4.01 -3.40
C CYS A 328 -27.76 5.04 -2.65
N VAL A 329 -27.32 6.10 -3.32
CA VAL A 329 -26.51 7.18 -2.73
C VAL A 329 -27.43 8.37 -2.39
N PRO A 330 -27.40 8.93 -1.16
CA PRO A 330 -28.16 10.13 -0.84
C PRO A 330 -27.63 11.35 -1.61
N CYS A 331 -28.53 12.10 -2.25
CA CYS A 331 -28.21 13.45 -2.73
C CYS A 331 -28.25 14.42 -1.55
N ALA A 332 -27.09 14.72 -0.98
CA ALA A 332 -26.89 15.83 -0.04
C ALA A 332 -26.40 17.07 -0.80
N GLY A 333 -27.19 18.15 -0.74
CA GLY A 333 -26.88 19.47 -1.28
C GLY A 333 -27.95 20.42 -0.74
N GLY A 334 -27.54 21.39 0.09
CA GLY A 334 -28.47 22.24 0.81
C GLY A 334 -28.90 23.45 0.00
N HIS A 335 -30.18 23.51 -0.36
CA HIS A 335 -31.05 24.68 -0.16
C HIS A 335 -32.49 24.17 -0.01
N ALA A 336 -33.32 24.85 0.77
CA ALA A 336 -34.58 24.28 1.26
C ALA A 336 -35.71 24.34 0.21
N LEU A 337 -36.25 23.18 -0.18
CA LEU A 337 -37.67 22.98 -0.51
C LEU A 337 -38.03 21.47 -0.53
N LYS A 338 -39.32 21.16 -0.57
CA LYS A 338 -39.87 19.84 -0.14
C LYS A 338 -39.79 18.74 -1.22
N ARG A 339 -39.77 17.48 -0.75
CA ARG A 339 -39.84 16.17 -1.46
C ARG A 339 -38.52 15.63 -2.04
N ARG A 340 -37.94 14.61 -1.38
CA ARG A 340 -36.86 13.76 -1.92
C ARG A 340 -37.42 12.74 -2.93
N ARG A 341 -36.68 12.45 -4.01
CA ARG A 341 -36.89 11.26 -4.87
C ARG A 341 -35.61 10.42 -4.92
N TRP A 342 -35.76 9.11 -5.10
CA TRP A 342 -34.67 8.16 -5.31
C TRP A 342 -34.79 7.54 -6.71
N CYS A 343 -33.66 7.17 -7.33
CA CYS A 343 -33.65 6.46 -8.62
C CYS A 343 -32.85 5.16 -8.49
N CYS A 344 -33.45 4.05 -8.92
CA CYS A 344 -32.82 2.73 -9.00
C CYS A 344 -32.74 2.28 -10.46
N GLY A 345 -31.54 2.01 -10.96
CA GLY A 345 -31.34 1.36 -12.27
C GLY A 345 -31.48 -0.16 -12.22
N ARG A 346 -31.81 -0.78 -13.36
CA ARG A 346 -31.82 -2.23 -13.58
C ARG A 346 -31.35 -2.54 -15.00
N CYS A 347 -30.82 -3.76 -15.18
CA CYS A 347 -30.61 -4.49 -16.43
C CYS A 347 -29.59 -3.95 -17.44
N PHE A 348 -28.53 -4.75 -17.64
CA PHE A 348 -28.06 -5.12 -18.98
C PHE A 348 -27.56 -6.58 -18.91
N GLN A 349 -27.85 -7.41 -19.92
CA GLN A 349 -27.46 -8.82 -19.94
C GLN A 349 -27.47 -9.39 -21.38
N ALA A 350 -26.59 -10.36 -21.63
CA ALA A 350 -26.40 -11.13 -22.87
C ALA A 350 -25.76 -10.37 -24.08
N PRO A 351 -25.07 -11.09 -25.01
CA PRO A 351 -24.19 -10.48 -26.02
C PRO A 351 -24.63 -10.69 -27.48
N GLY A 352 -24.02 -9.95 -28.40
CA GLY A 352 -24.12 -10.16 -29.85
C GLY A 352 -23.13 -9.30 -30.64
N LEU A 353 -22.59 -9.85 -31.73
CA LEU A 353 -21.79 -9.10 -32.72
C LEU A 353 -22.72 -8.32 -33.66
N HIS A 354 -22.33 -7.11 -34.06
CA HIS A 354 -22.30 -6.64 -35.47
C HIS A 354 -21.73 -5.20 -35.56
N ARG A 355 -21.16 -4.84 -36.71
CA ARG A 355 -20.69 -3.47 -37.02
C ARG A 355 -21.88 -2.54 -37.31
N VAL A 356 -21.91 -1.35 -36.70
CA VAL A 356 -22.66 -0.18 -37.22
C VAL A 356 -21.80 1.08 -37.08
N SER A 357 -21.96 2.01 -38.02
CA SER A 357 -21.15 3.22 -38.20
C SER A 357 -21.22 4.23 -37.03
N MET A 358 -20.17 5.06 -36.89
CA MET A 358 -20.25 6.30 -36.12
C MET A 358 -21.09 7.34 -36.86
N ALA A 359 -22.27 7.67 -36.34
CA ALA A 359 -23.01 8.87 -36.71
C ALA A 359 -22.92 9.91 -35.58
N ARG A 360 -22.47 11.13 -35.90
CA ARG A 360 -22.55 12.28 -34.98
C ARG A 360 -23.97 12.80 -34.97
N HIS A 361 -24.60 12.92 -33.80
CA HIS A 361 -25.65 13.87 -33.36
C HIS A 361 -25.83 13.55 -31.85
N GLY A 362 -26.30 14.41 -30.95
CA GLY A 362 -26.78 15.79 -31.03
C GLY A 362 -27.55 16.05 -29.72
N VAL A 363 -27.22 17.10 -28.96
CA VAL A 363 -27.84 17.31 -27.63
C VAL A 363 -29.27 17.81 -27.79
N ASN A 364 -30.26 17.10 -27.24
CA ASN A 364 -31.52 17.65 -26.67
C ASN A 364 -32.45 16.56 -26.11
N GLY A 365 -33.44 16.96 -25.30
CA GLY A 365 -34.64 16.15 -25.03
C GLY A 365 -34.80 15.58 -23.61
N CYS A 366 -35.38 16.36 -22.69
CA CYS A 366 -35.94 15.84 -21.44
C CYS A 366 -37.47 15.72 -21.57
N GLY A 367 -38.05 14.52 -21.50
CA GLY A 367 -39.50 14.37 -21.69
C GLY A 367 -40.15 13.01 -21.36
N ARG A 368 -41.06 13.04 -20.36
CA ARG A 368 -42.31 12.27 -20.24
C ARG A 368 -42.28 10.73 -20.47
N ARG A 369 -42.35 9.96 -19.37
CA ARG A 369 -43.53 9.12 -19.02
C ARG A 369 -43.38 8.37 -17.68
N CYS A 370 -44.35 8.53 -16.78
CA CYS A 370 -44.59 7.68 -15.60
C CYS A 370 -46.09 7.64 -15.30
N ALA A 371 -46.79 6.54 -15.60
CA ALA A 371 -48.17 6.30 -15.18
C ALA A 371 -48.59 4.83 -15.37
N SER A 372 -48.59 4.02 -14.29
CA SER A 372 -49.44 2.84 -14.09
C SER A 372 -49.20 2.19 -12.72
N CYS A 373 -50.20 1.44 -12.24
CA CYS A 373 -50.13 0.43 -11.16
C CYS A 373 -49.61 0.87 -9.78
N LEU A 374 -50.46 1.61 -9.05
CA LEU A 374 -50.72 1.27 -7.64
C LEU A 374 -51.80 0.18 -7.59
N GLU A 375 -51.69 -0.79 -6.66
CA GLU A 375 -52.74 -1.25 -5.72
C GLU A 375 -52.60 -2.73 -5.27
N ARG A 376 -53.09 -3.00 -4.04
CA ARG A 376 -53.39 -4.32 -3.40
C ARG A 376 -52.14 -5.20 -3.11
N ARG A 377 -51.84 -5.46 -1.81
CA ARG A 377 -52.37 -6.50 -0.89
C ARG A 377 -51.96 -7.94 -1.33
N GLU A 378 -51.55 -8.86 -0.46
CA GLU A 378 -51.69 -8.93 1.01
C GLU A 378 -50.54 -9.73 1.69
N TRP A 379 -50.55 -9.86 3.02
CA TRP A 379 -49.58 -10.66 3.81
C TRP A 379 -50.18 -12.02 4.23
N ARG A 380 -49.35 -13.09 4.31
CA ARG A 380 -49.52 -14.21 5.26
C ARG A 380 -48.24 -15.04 5.39
N CYS A 381 -48.04 -15.64 6.56
CA CYS A 381 -46.96 -16.59 6.87
C CYS A 381 -47.55 -17.94 7.28
N ALA A 382 -46.86 -19.04 6.95
CA ALA A 382 -47.07 -20.35 7.56
C ALA A 382 -45.78 -21.20 7.46
N ARG A 383 -45.56 -22.11 8.42
CA ARG A 383 -44.53 -23.17 8.38
C ARG A 383 -45.19 -24.51 8.66
N SER A 384 -44.79 -25.56 7.95
CA SER A 384 -44.87 -26.97 8.39
C SER A 384 -44.02 -27.85 7.46
N SER A 385 -43.81 -29.13 7.81
CA SER A 385 -42.97 -30.08 7.05
C SER A 385 -43.60 -31.50 7.07
N PRO A 386 -42.87 -32.62 6.84
CA PRO A 386 -42.95 -33.50 5.65
C PRO A 386 -43.57 -34.90 5.99
N PRO A 387 -43.37 -36.04 5.25
CA PRO A 387 -42.71 -36.31 3.95
C PRO A 387 -43.73 -36.79 2.87
N PRO A 388 -43.86 -38.04 2.32
CA PRO A 388 -43.17 -39.34 2.51
C PRO A 388 -42.20 -39.73 1.34
N HIS A 389 -42.04 -41.03 1.07
CA HIS A 389 -41.25 -41.69 -0.01
C HIS A 389 -42.08 -42.89 -0.58
N PRO A 390 -41.83 -43.41 -1.81
CA PRO A 390 -40.93 -44.59 -1.96
C PRO A 390 -40.22 -44.85 -3.33
N ASN A 391 -39.19 -45.71 -3.28
CA ASN A 391 -38.62 -46.67 -4.28
C ASN A 391 -38.56 -46.40 -5.81
N MET A 392 -37.36 -46.58 -6.41
CA MET A 392 -37.03 -47.81 -7.19
C MET A 392 -35.53 -47.98 -7.57
N ALA A 393 -35.16 -49.24 -7.85
CA ALA A 393 -33.85 -49.90 -8.16
C ALA A 393 -32.75 -49.20 -9.01
N GLY A 394 -31.48 -49.67 -8.92
CA GLY A 394 -30.39 -49.13 -9.79
C GLY A 394 -28.97 -49.74 -9.97
N ARG A 395 -28.57 -50.91 -9.41
CA ARG A 395 -27.30 -51.67 -9.68
C ARG A 395 -25.89 -51.07 -9.33
N ARG A 396 -25.07 -51.90 -8.64
CA ARG A 396 -23.61 -52.22 -8.78
C ARG A 396 -22.67 -51.14 -9.39
N GLY A 397 -21.54 -50.71 -8.81
CA GLY A 397 -20.44 -51.42 -8.09
C GLY A 397 -19.11 -51.17 -8.86
N ARG A 398 -17.89 -51.02 -8.31
CA ARG A 398 -17.18 -51.63 -7.15
C ARG A 398 -16.20 -50.63 -6.48
N ARG A 399 -15.46 -51.07 -5.43
CA ARG A 399 -14.33 -50.34 -4.79
C ARG A 399 -12.99 -50.67 -5.49
N CYS A 400 -12.00 -49.77 -5.41
CA CYS A 400 -10.77 -49.96 -4.59
C CYS A 400 -9.69 -48.86 -4.84
N SER A 401 -8.92 -48.57 -3.78
CA SER A 401 -7.65 -47.83 -3.74
C SER A 401 -6.62 -48.73 -3.01
N PRO A 402 -5.37 -48.32 -2.71
CA PRO A 402 -4.50 -47.25 -3.27
C PRO A 402 -3.13 -47.85 -3.73
N THR A 403 -2.09 -47.03 -4.04
CA THR A 403 -0.70 -47.11 -3.51
C THR A 403 0.33 -46.24 -4.26
N ALA A 404 1.49 -46.01 -3.61
CA ALA A 404 2.84 -45.77 -4.16
C ALA A 404 3.19 -44.50 -4.97
N THR A 405 3.79 -43.53 -4.27
CA THR A 405 5.05 -42.84 -4.68
C THR A 405 6.25 -43.84 -4.55
N PRO A 406 7.51 -43.62 -5.05
CA PRO A 406 8.21 -42.32 -5.12
C PRO A 406 9.33 -42.09 -6.19
N ARG A 407 10.03 -40.94 -6.06
CA ARG A 407 11.35 -40.55 -6.64
C ARG A 407 11.41 -40.27 -8.16
N GLY A 408 12.38 -39.41 -8.54
CA GLY A 408 12.84 -39.26 -9.94
C GLY A 408 13.02 -37.81 -10.43
N SER A 409 14.16 -37.19 -10.17
CA SER A 409 14.57 -35.90 -10.75
C SER A 409 15.13 -36.06 -12.17
N ILE A 410 14.82 -35.15 -13.09
CA ILE A 410 15.57 -34.95 -14.35
C ILE A 410 15.63 -33.45 -14.72
N TRP A 411 16.65 -33.09 -15.50
CA TRP A 411 17.12 -31.73 -15.79
C TRP A 411 16.71 -31.21 -17.19
N ARG A 412 16.95 -29.90 -17.41
CA ARG A 412 16.84 -29.12 -18.67
C ARG A 412 15.39 -28.81 -19.08
N ALA A 413 14.96 -27.57 -19.33
CA ALA A 413 15.54 -26.41 -20.02
C ALA A 413 15.39 -26.44 -21.56
N CYS A 414 14.44 -25.66 -22.05
CA CYS A 414 14.35 -25.22 -23.45
C CYS A 414 14.33 -23.69 -23.47
N ARG A 415 15.24 -23.09 -24.27
CA ARG A 415 15.02 -21.77 -24.86
C ARG A 415 14.47 -21.98 -26.27
N GLY A 416 13.61 -21.07 -26.72
CA GLY A 416 13.10 -20.96 -28.09
C GLY A 416 12.63 -19.52 -28.28
#